data_AF-A0A3N5SIA3-F1
#
_entry.id   AF-A0A3N5SIA3-F1
#
_cell.length_a   1.000
_cell.length_b   1.000
_cell.length_c   1.000
_cell.angle_alpha   90.00
_cell.angle_beta   90.00
_cell.angle_gamma   90.00
#
_symmetry.space_group_name_H-M   'P 1'
#
loop_
_entity.id
_entity.type
_entity.pdbx_description
1 polymer ?
#
loop_
_entity_poly.entity_id
_entity_poly.type
_entity_poly.pdbx_seq_one_letter_code
_entity_poly.pdbx_strand_id
1 'polypeptide(L)'
;MLMASGMMGTLHLTSDDGYPMLVKGRVVKVVDKVVHRDPEDPEMIVERFRDRYVTTVATLSQHGLEMIQDVDALTRFMRQYGDKIAAHTLETYKPLYDLKPTEAELAVLERLGKARKALPGQAEAGLLPTQKHAAIAAARAIRQHRNANLQGEMGLGKTTIALAVIDLLDAYPALILCPPHLVPKWIREAEEVIPGAKGRELRRIGKGEDGEINDVRQFFEDFDAGRLGPKAIAMVASTSAKMGAGWQPIVMAKPIKVKGKAQVIYTCPQCGQVQVDPQGIPITEIDVFQKHRSFCSAQVSGWEIDRDGRRKLDKDGNPVWGTRPCEAPLFEYTGVRRWSIAEYVKDKASGRFQILIGDEVHEYKAKASDRGVAFHQLVEASRYTLTLTGTYFGGKSTSIFWLLHRLNPAVRSDFAFHDELRWAGAYGMLESVRKRRTGDETSDEDGAFTGNRRYREQAHEIPGVSPAIITRLLHNSIFLNLKDLGVELPPYTEEVVELDMDNDHGRQYRGMESILRHMARRDQRYLSLWLQWALSRPNSAFRDEVVAANHASVPVNVLEALAREMLENATTQDTLENQIARILLEAAKANSVRSLAQSAAARREKETLVKVPLITLE
;
A
#
# COMPACT_ATOMS: atom_id res chain seq x y z
N MET A 1 26.27 -5.82 0.10
CA MET A 1 25.62 -4.48 0.19
C MET A 1 26.50 -3.42 0.87
N LEU A 2 27.06 -3.68 2.05
CA LEU A 2 27.89 -2.71 2.78
C LEU A 2 29.07 -2.17 1.97
N MET A 3 29.86 -3.04 1.34
CA MET A 3 30.96 -2.64 0.46
C MET A 3 30.49 -1.81 -0.73
N ALA A 4 29.46 -2.30 -1.45
CA ALA A 4 28.89 -1.61 -2.61
C ALA A 4 28.37 -0.20 -2.25
N SER A 5 27.77 -0.03 -1.08
CA SER A 5 27.27 1.28 -0.62
C SER A 5 28.36 2.32 -0.34
N GLY A 6 29.65 1.94 -0.39
CA GLY A 6 30.78 2.82 -0.07
C GLY A 6 30.95 3.11 1.42
N MET A 7 30.10 2.52 2.28
CA MET A 7 30.13 2.73 3.73
C MET A 7 31.39 2.20 4.40
N MET A 8 32.02 1.17 3.82
CA MET A 8 33.21 0.55 4.41
C MET A 8 34.48 1.39 4.22
N GLY A 9 34.40 2.53 3.53
CA GLY A 9 35.59 3.31 3.18
C GLY A 9 36.54 2.52 2.27
N THR A 10 37.84 2.70 2.48
CA THR A 10 38.87 1.90 1.82
C THR A 10 39.26 0.75 2.76
N LEU A 11 39.00 -0.48 2.34
CA LEU A 11 39.38 -1.69 3.07
C LEU A 11 40.84 -2.01 2.79
N HIS A 12 41.59 -2.32 3.85
CA HIS A 12 42.97 -2.79 3.77
C HIS A 12 42.95 -4.31 3.98
N LEU A 13 43.16 -5.07 2.91
CA LEU A 13 43.18 -6.53 2.91
C LEU A 13 44.57 -7.05 2.54
N THR A 14 44.79 -8.33 2.78
CA THR A 14 45.98 -9.04 2.31
C THR A 14 45.57 -10.01 1.21
N SER A 15 46.25 -9.98 0.06
CA SER A 15 46.07 -10.96 -1.02
C SER A 15 46.46 -12.36 -0.55
N ASP A 16 46.13 -13.38 -1.32
CA ASP A 16 46.48 -14.77 -0.97
C ASP A 16 47.99 -15.02 -1.06
N ASP A 17 48.68 -14.21 -1.87
CA ASP A 17 50.14 -14.17 -1.98
C ASP A 17 50.81 -13.39 -0.84
N GLY A 18 50.06 -12.91 0.15
CA GLY A 18 50.58 -12.24 1.35
C GLY A 18 50.86 -10.73 1.19
N TYR A 19 50.46 -10.12 0.07
CA TYR A 19 50.73 -8.71 -0.21
C TYR A 19 49.56 -7.80 0.15
N PRO A 20 49.82 -6.52 0.51
CA PRO A 20 48.76 -5.57 0.81
C PRO A 20 47.91 -5.27 -0.44
N MET A 21 46.59 -5.20 -0.24
CA MET A 21 45.59 -4.88 -1.24
C MET A 21 44.59 -3.89 -0.67
N LEU A 22 44.30 -2.82 -1.40
CA LEU A 22 43.24 -1.87 -1.05
C LEU A 22 41.98 -2.21 -1.83
N VAL A 23 40.83 -2.24 -1.16
CA VAL A 23 39.54 -2.51 -1.80
C VAL A 23 38.58 -1.37 -1.50
N LYS A 24 37.95 -0.82 -2.55
CA LYS A 24 36.98 0.25 -2.41
C LYS A 24 35.76 -0.02 -3.27
N GLY A 25 34.60 -0.19 -2.62
CA GLY A 25 33.32 -0.26 -3.30
C GLY A 25 32.68 1.12 -3.45
N ARG A 26 31.97 1.33 -4.56
CA ARG A 26 31.14 2.50 -4.80
C ARG A 26 29.91 2.11 -5.60
N VAL A 27 28.76 2.71 -5.26
CA VAL A 27 27.56 2.69 -6.10
C VAL A 27 27.34 4.10 -6.61
N VAL A 28 27.18 4.22 -7.93
CA VAL A 28 26.88 5.48 -8.60
C VAL A 28 25.55 5.34 -9.32
N LYS A 29 24.72 6.38 -9.22
CA LYS A 29 23.52 6.52 -10.04
C LYS A 29 23.94 7.14 -11.37
N VAL A 30 23.72 6.40 -12.46
CA VAL A 30 23.97 6.84 -13.84
C VAL A 30 22.63 7.04 -14.53
N VAL A 31 22.54 8.03 -15.41
CA VAL A 31 21.33 8.31 -16.19
C VAL A 31 21.53 7.82 -17.61
N ASP A 32 20.77 6.80 -18.00
CA ASP A 32 20.74 6.31 -19.37
C ASP A 32 19.74 7.20 -20.17
N LYS A 33 20.19 7.77 -21.30
CA LYS A 33 19.35 8.58 -22.21
C LYS A 33 18.97 7.76 -23.44
N VAL A 34 17.67 7.58 -23.67
CA VAL A 34 17.13 6.94 -24.89
C VAL A 34 16.32 7.95 -25.67
N VAL A 35 16.63 8.12 -26.95
CA VAL A 35 15.94 9.06 -27.85
C VAL A 35 15.20 8.27 -28.92
N HIS A 36 13.91 8.55 -29.10
CA HIS A 36 13.09 8.00 -30.16
C HIS A 36 12.10 9.04 -30.68
N ARG A 37 11.53 8.82 -31.87
CA ARG A 37 10.46 9.65 -32.41
C ARG A 37 9.11 9.16 -31.89
N ASP A 38 8.18 10.07 -31.64
CA ASP A 38 6.82 9.72 -31.23
C ASP A 38 6.13 8.97 -32.40
N PRO A 39 5.58 7.76 -32.19
CA PRO A 39 4.93 7.00 -33.26
C PRO A 39 3.72 7.70 -33.87
N GLU A 40 3.05 8.57 -33.09
CA GLU A 40 1.85 9.30 -33.51
C GLU A 40 2.18 10.67 -34.14
N ASP A 41 3.35 11.24 -33.81
CA ASP A 41 3.84 12.53 -34.33
C ASP A 41 5.34 12.45 -34.67
N PRO A 42 5.72 12.16 -35.93
CA PRO A 42 7.11 12.00 -36.35
C PRO A 42 7.98 13.26 -36.17
N GLU A 43 7.38 14.44 -36.01
CA GLU A 43 8.08 15.70 -35.74
C GLU A 43 8.45 15.84 -34.26
N MET A 44 7.88 15.02 -33.38
CA MET A 44 8.11 15.00 -31.95
C MET A 44 9.22 14.01 -31.58
N ILE A 45 10.31 14.52 -31.00
CA ILE A 45 11.40 13.74 -30.40
C ILE A 45 11.07 13.53 -28.93
N VAL A 46 11.10 12.27 -28.49
CA VAL A 46 10.90 11.85 -27.11
C VAL A 46 12.24 11.39 -26.55
N GLU A 47 12.76 12.13 -25.57
CA GLU A 47 13.94 11.78 -24.79
C GLU A 47 13.49 11.18 -23.46
N ARG A 48 13.92 9.96 -23.18
CA ARG A 48 13.67 9.26 -21.91
C ARG A 48 14.99 9.19 -21.15
N PHE A 49 14.98 9.68 -19.91
CA PHE A 49 16.10 9.63 -18.99
C PHE A 49 15.76 8.64 -17.89
N ARG A 50 16.59 7.60 -17.72
CA ARG A 50 16.33 6.53 -16.75
C ARG A 50 17.53 6.34 -15.84
N ASP A 51 17.29 6.46 -14.54
CA ASP A 51 18.28 6.12 -13.53
C ASP A 51 18.59 4.62 -13.53
N ARG A 52 19.87 4.29 -13.39
CA ARG A 52 20.35 2.93 -13.09
C ARG A 52 21.52 2.98 -12.11
N TYR A 53 21.55 2.03 -11.19
CA TYR A 53 22.69 1.87 -10.28
C TYR A 53 23.80 1.05 -10.95
N VAL A 54 25.02 1.60 -10.93
CA VAL A 54 26.25 0.89 -11.30
C VAL A 54 27.06 0.69 -10.04
N THR A 55 27.29 -0.57 -9.68
CA THR A 55 28.20 -0.94 -8.59
C THR A 55 29.58 -1.17 -9.17
N THR A 56 30.58 -0.54 -8.58
CA THR A 56 31.98 -0.72 -8.96
C THR A 56 32.80 -1.03 -7.73
N VAL A 57 33.57 -2.10 -7.77
CA VAL A 57 34.57 -2.43 -6.75
C VAL A 57 35.95 -2.27 -7.38
N ALA A 58 36.76 -1.40 -6.79
CA ALA A 58 38.15 -1.20 -7.18
C ALA A 58 39.05 -2.02 -6.25
N THR A 59 39.95 -2.81 -6.79
CA THR A 59 41.03 -3.45 -6.05
C THR A 59 42.36 -2.85 -6.53
N LEU A 60 43.19 -2.41 -5.59
CA LEU A 60 44.54 -1.93 -5.87
C LEU A 60 45.53 -2.84 -5.16
N SER A 61 46.35 -3.53 -5.95
CA SER A 61 47.42 -4.39 -5.45
C SER A 61 48.74 -4.04 -6.16
N GLN A 62 49.81 -4.74 -5.82
CA GLN A 62 51.08 -4.67 -6.56
C GLN A 62 50.96 -5.05 -8.04
N HIS A 63 49.92 -5.80 -8.43
CA HIS A 63 49.66 -6.20 -9.81
C HIS A 63 48.86 -5.14 -10.60
N GLY A 64 48.49 -4.04 -9.95
CA GLY A 64 47.79 -2.91 -10.57
C GLY A 64 46.41 -2.65 -9.98
N LEU A 65 45.70 -1.72 -10.62
CA LEU A 65 44.31 -1.37 -10.34
C LEU A 65 43.38 -2.22 -11.20
N GLU A 66 42.48 -2.96 -10.57
CA GLU A 66 41.42 -3.71 -11.24
C GLU A 66 40.05 -3.12 -10.87
N MET A 67 39.19 -2.97 -11.87
CA MET A 67 37.84 -2.43 -11.74
C MET A 67 36.81 -3.53 -12.00
N ILE A 68 36.14 -3.98 -10.95
CA ILE A 68 35.10 -5.00 -11.01
C ILE A 68 33.74 -4.32 -11.17
N GLN A 69 33.05 -4.57 -12.28
CA GLN A 69 31.75 -3.97 -12.61
C GLN A 69 30.67 -5.00 -12.97
N ASP A 70 31.05 -6.22 -13.35
CA ASP A 70 30.14 -7.31 -13.68
C ASP A 70 29.85 -8.23 -12.47
N VAL A 71 28.72 -8.94 -12.55
CA VAL A 71 28.20 -9.77 -11.47
C VAL A 71 29.07 -11.00 -11.22
N ASP A 72 29.63 -11.60 -12.27
CA ASP A 72 30.40 -12.84 -12.16
C ASP A 72 31.78 -12.60 -11.52
N ALA A 73 32.47 -11.53 -11.93
CA ALA A 73 33.71 -11.09 -11.30
C ALA A 73 33.48 -10.67 -9.84
N LEU A 74 32.40 -9.94 -9.54
CA LEU A 74 32.06 -9.60 -8.15
C LEU A 74 31.78 -10.84 -7.31
N THR A 75 31.09 -11.84 -7.86
CA THR A 75 30.79 -13.10 -7.17
C THR A 75 32.08 -13.88 -6.87
N ARG A 76 33.00 -13.96 -7.84
CA ARG A 76 34.32 -14.58 -7.64
C ARG A 76 35.13 -13.84 -6.56
N PHE A 77 35.17 -12.52 -6.62
CA PHE A 77 35.83 -11.69 -5.62
C PHE A 77 35.27 -11.90 -4.21
N MET A 78 33.94 -11.94 -4.07
CA MET A 78 33.28 -12.19 -2.78
C MET A 78 33.54 -13.60 -2.24
N ARG A 79 33.62 -14.62 -3.11
CA ARG A 79 34.00 -15.98 -2.70
C ARG A 79 35.44 -16.05 -2.19
N GLN A 80 36.34 -15.31 -2.81
CA GLN A 80 37.76 -15.33 -2.46
C GLN A 80 38.09 -14.53 -1.19
N TYR A 81 37.55 -13.32 -1.06
CA TYR A 81 37.91 -12.39 0.01
C TYR A 81 36.82 -12.15 1.06
N GLY A 82 35.66 -12.80 0.93
CA GLY A 82 34.48 -12.58 1.77
C GLY A 82 34.75 -12.67 3.26
N ASP A 83 35.49 -13.68 3.71
CA ASP A 83 35.81 -13.89 5.13
C ASP A 83 36.74 -12.79 5.67
N LYS A 84 37.75 -12.37 4.88
CA LYS A 84 38.65 -11.26 5.25
C LYS A 84 37.88 -9.94 5.37
N ILE A 85 36.94 -9.69 4.45
CA ILE A 85 36.06 -8.52 4.50
C ILE A 85 35.17 -8.58 5.76
N ALA A 86 34.58 -9.73 6.05
CA ALA A 86 33.72 -9.91 7.23
C ALA A 86 34.48 -9.67 8.53
N ALA A 87 35.69 -10.22 8.67
CA ALA A 87 36.57 -10.00 9.82
C ALA A 87 36.89 -8.51 10.02
N HIS A 88 37.34 -7.83 8.96
CA HIS A 88 37.63 -6.39 9.02
C HIS A 88 36.38 -5.55 9.36
N THR A 89 35.20 -5.98 8.90
CA THR A 89 33.93 -5.34 9.24
C THR A 89 33.64 -5.42 10.72
N LEU A 90 33.84 -6.59 11.34
CA LEU A 90 33.60 -6.81 12.77
C LEU A 90 34.61 -6.06 13.66
N GLU A 91 35.85 -5.90 13.19
CA GLU A 91 36.87 -5.07 13.86
C GLU A 91 36.52 -3.58 13.81
N THR A 92 36.05 -3.11 12.65
CA THR A 92 35.75 -1.69 12.41
C THR A 92 34.42 -1.27 13.04
N TYR A 93 33.40 -2.13 12.95
CA TYR A 93 32.04 -1.85 13.40
C TYR A 93 31.67 -2.75 14.56
N LYS A 94 31.68 -2.19 15.77
CA LYS A 94 31.23 -2.91 16.98
C LYS A 94 29.72 -3.09 16.95
N PRO A 95 29.19 -4.33 16.89
CA PRO A 95 27.76 -4.56 16.90
C PRO A 95 27.17 -4.22 18.28
N LEU A 96 25.92 -3.76 18.30
CA LEU A 96 25.18 -3.54 19.54
C LEU A 96 24.94 -4.84 20.33
N TYR A 97 24.91 -5.96 19.61
CA TYR A 97 24.78 -7.29 20.17
C TYR A 97 25.74 -8.25 19.48
N ASP A 98 26.67 -8.81 20.26
CA ASP A 98 27.73 -9.71 19.81
C ASP A 98 27.39 -11.20 20.07
N LEU A 99 26.10 -11.53 20.12
CA LEU A 99 25.58 -12.86 20.45
C LEU A 99 25.95 -13.36 21.85
N LYS A 100 26.35 -12.47 22.77
CA LYS A 100 26.62 -12.80 24.18
C LYS A 100 25.47 -12.30 25.06
N PRO A 101 24.48 -13.15 25.35
CA PRO A 101 23.42 -12.81 26.28
C PRO A 101 23.97 -12.75 27.72
N THR A 102 23.40 -11.88 28.53
CA THR A 102 23.66 -11.88 29.99
C THR A 102 22.83 -12.96 30.68
N GLU A 103 23.27 -13.41 31.87
CA GLU A 103 22.51 -14.40 32.67
C GLU A 103 21.10 -13.90 33.01
N ALA A 104 20.94 -12.60 33.30
CA ALA A 104 19.65 -11.99 33.57
C ALA A 104 18.72 -12.01 32.35
N GLU A 105 19.24 -11.73 31.15
CA GLU A 105 18.47 -11.83 29.90
C GLU A 105 18.04 -13.29 29.63
N LEU A 106 18.93 -14.26 29.84
CA LEU A 106 18.61 -15.68 29.67
C LEU A 106 17.55 -16.15 30.66
N ALA A 107 17.68 -15.80 31.94
CA ALA A 107 16.72 -16.19 32.97
C ALA A 107 15.30 -15.68 32.66
N VAL A 108 15.17 -14.48 32.10
CA VAL A 108 13.88 -13.96 31.63
C VAL A 108 13.35 -14.81 30.48
N LEU A 109 14.16 -15.14 29.49
CA LEU A 109 13.72 -15.85 28.29
C LEU A 109 13.43 -17.34 28.52
N GLU A 110 14.12 -17.97 29.47
CA GLU A 110 13.94 -19.39 29.80
C GLU A 110 12.58 -19.69 30.42
N ARG A 111 11.94 -18.69 31.05
CA ARG A 111 10.59 -18.85 31.60
C ARG A 111 9.48 -18.75 30.55
N LEU A 112 9.79 -18.30 29.34
CA LEU A 112 8.80 -17.98 28.31
C LEU A 112 8.48 -19.18 27.42
N GLY A 113 7.22 -19.28 26.99
CA GLY A 113 6.75 -20.30 26.06
C GLY A 113 6.62 -21.70 26.65
N LYS A 114 6.80 -21.86 27.97
CA LYS A 114 6.75 -23.15 28.67
C LYS A 114 5.37 -23.81 28.68
N ALA A 115 4.29 -23.03 28.54
CA ALA A 115 2.93 -23.56 28.46
C ALA A 115 2.55 -24.07 27.06
N ARG A 116 3.40 -23.88 26.06
CA ARG A 116 3.15 -24.36 24.70
C ARG A 116 3.48 -25.84 24.55
N LYS A 117 3.00 -26.43 23.46
CA LYS A 117 3.48 -27.73 23.01
C LYS A 117 4.91 -27.60 22.48
N ALA A 118 5.81 -28.48 22.92
CA ALA A 118 7.16 -28.57 22.39
C ALA A 118 7.14 -28.90 20.90
N LEU A 119 8.06 -28.31 20.13
CA LEU A 119 8.22 -28.66 18.72
C LEU A 119 8.82 -30.06 18.59
N PRO A 120 8.60 -30.76 17.45
CA PRO A 120 9.29 -32.02 17.17
C PRO A 120 10.80 -31.86 17.35
N GLY A 121 11.42 -32.78 18.09
CA GLY A 121 12.86 -32.75 18.41
C GLY A 121 13.25 -31.89 19.61
N GLN A 122 12.33 -31.20 20.28
CA GLN A 122 12.61 -30.47 21.52
C GLN A 122 12.25 -31.30 22.76
N ALA A 123 13.15 -31.33 23.74
CA ALA A 123 12.89 -31.95 25.05
C ALA A 123 11.83 -31.20 25.86
N GLU A 124 11.78 -29.87 25.71
CA GLU A 124 10.84 -29.00 26.39
C GLU A 124 10.40 -27.84 25.50
N ALA A 125 9.22 -27.28 25.78
CA ALA A 125 8.74 -26.09 25.10
C ALA A 125 9.53 -24.84 25.52
N GLY A 126 9.54 -23.85 24.64
CA GLY A 126 10.17 -22.55 24.89
C GLY A 126 10.61 -21.88 23.60
N LEU A 127 11.33 -20.76 23.74
CA LEU A 127 11.93 -20.06 22.61
C LEU A 127 13.15 -20.82 22.07
N LEU A 128 13.25 -20.86 20.74
CA LEU A 128 14.46 -21.36 20.06
C LEU A 128 15.66 -20.45 20.35
N PRO A 129 16.90 -20.97 20.33
CA PRO A 129 18.11 -20.16 20.55
C PRO A 129 18.16 -18.90 19.69
N THR A 130 17.89 -19.02 18.39
CA THR A 130 17.85 -17.87 17.46
C THR A 130 16.78 -16.85 17.82
N GLN A 131 15.60 -17.30 18.29
CA GLN A 131 14.54 -16.41 18.76
C GLN A 131 14.97 -15.65 20.02
N LYS A 132 15.68 -16.30 20.94
CA LYS A 132 16.25 -15.65 22.14
C LYS A 132 17.25 -14.55 21.76
N HIS A 133 18.20 -14.86 20.88
CA HIS A 133 19.18 -13.88 20.39
C HIS A 133 18.51 -12.70 19.67
N ALA A 134 17.50 -12.96 18.83
CA ALA A 134 16.75 -11.90 18.16
C ALA A 134 15.99 -11.00 19.14
N ALA A 135 15.36 -11.59 20.18
CA ALA A 135 14.67 -10.82 21.21
C ALA A 135 15.64 -9.92 22.01
N ILE A 136 16.83 -10.43 22.35
CA ILE A 136 17.86 -9.64 23.05
C ILE A 136 18.38 -8.50 22.17
N ALA A 137 18.68 -8.79 20.90
CA ALA A 137 19.12 -7.77 19.94
C ALA A 137 18.07 -6.65 19.81
N ALA A 138 16.79 -7.02 19.66
CA ALA A 138 15.68 -6.07 19.59
C ALA A 138 15.52 -5.26 20.88
N ALA A 139 15.58 -5.90 22.06
CA ALA A 139 15.49 -5.22 23.34
C ALA A 139 16.64 -4.21 23.54
N ARG A 140 17.89 -4.58 23.21
CA ARG A 140 19.04 -3.66 23.28
C ARG A 140 18.91 -2.51 22.29
N ALA A 141 18.48 -2.77 21.06
CA ALA A 141 18.21 -1.74 20.06
C ALA A 141 17.12 -0.76 20.53
N ILE A 142 16.02 -1.26 21.11
CA ILE A 142 14.96 -0.41 21.67
C ILE A 142 15.46 0.43 22.84
N ARG A 143 16.30 -0.11 23.74
CA ARG A 143 16.87 0.68 24.83
C ARG A 143 17.71 1.86 24.33
N GLN A 144 18.44 1.68 23.22
CA GLN A 144 19.30 2.73 22.66
C GLN A 144 18.54 3.71 21.74
N HIS A 145 17.67 3.19 20.88
CA HIS A 145 17.05 3.95 19.78
C HIS A 145 15.55 4.21 19.97
N ARG A 146 14.95 3.70 21.06
CA ARG A 146 13.51 3.67 21.35
C ARG A 146 12.65 2.90 20.35
N ASN A 147 13.25 2.36 19.30
CA ASN A 147 12.58 1.51 18.33
C ASN A 147 13.47 0.36 17.88
N ALA A 148 12.84 -0.70 17.39
CA ALA A 148 13.49 -1.74 16.61
C ALA A 148 12.54 -2.29 15.54
N ASN A 149 13.14 -2.94 14.55
CA ASN A 149 12.48 -3.50 13.39
C ASN A 149 12.86 -4.98 13.28
N LEU A 150 11.89 -5.88 13.30
CA LEU A 150 12.10 -7.30 13.07
C LEU A 150 11.59 -7.66 11.67
N GLN A 151 12.51 -7.83 10.73
CA GLN A 151 12.22 -8.43 9.44
C GLN A 151 12.51 -9.93 9.52
N GLY A 152 11.48 -10.75 9.35
CA GLY A 152 11.67 -12.18 9.36
C GLY A 152 10.65 -12.91 8.51
N GLU A 153 11.11 -13.94 7.81
CA GLU A 153 10.26 -14.88 7.08
C GLU A 153 9.06 -15.39 7.90
N MET A 154 8.01 -15.79 7.19
CA MET A 154 6.83 -16.38 7.80
C MET A 154 7.20 -17.72 8.44
N GLY A 155 6.71 -18.01 9.64
CA GLY A 155 7.04 -19.24 10.38
C GLY A 155 8.13 -19.09 11.44
N LEU A 156 8.90 -17.99 11.47
CA LEU A 156 9.97 -17.76 12.46
C LEU A 156 9.52 -17.56 13.91
N GLY A 157 8.22 -17.40 14.17
CA GLY A 157 7.72 -17.07 15.49
C GLY A 157 7.94 -15.60 15.89
N LYS A 158 7.73 -14.66 14.94
CA LYS A 158 7.80 -13.20 15.19
C LYS A 158 6.97 -12.76 16.40
N THR A 159 5.78 -13.35 16.56
CA THR A 159 4.90 -13.15 17.72
C THR A 159 5.61 -13.51 19.03
N THR A 160 6.22 -14.69 19.11
CA THR A 160 7.00 -15.12 20.27
C THR A 160 8.18 -14.20 20.56
N ILE A 161 8.92 -13.78 19.52
CA ILE A 161 10.05 -12.85 19.66
C ILE A 161 9.56 -11.51 20.21
N ALA A 162 8.47 -10.96 19.68
CA ALA A 162 7.92 -9.69 20.13
C ALA A 162 7.44 -9.74 21.60
N LEU A 163 6.77 -10.83 21.99
CA LEU A 163 6.34 -11.06 23.38
C LEU A 163 7.54 -11.17 24.32
N ALA A 164 8.61 -11.84 23.89
CA ALA A 164 9.86 -11.89 24.65
C ALA A 164 10.55 -10.52 24.79
N VAL A 165 10.47 -9.67 23.76
CA VAL A 165 10.97 -8.29 23.85
C VAL A 165 10.19 -7.48 24.89
N ILE A 166 8.86 -7.62 24.95
CA ILE A 166 8.04 -6.96 25.98
C ILE A 166 8.53 -7.37 27.38
N ASP A 167 8.71 -8.67 27.63
CA ASP A 167 9.10 -9.20 28.94
C ASP A 167 10.57 -8.88 29.31
N LEU A 168 11.49 -8.85 28.34
CA LEU A 168 12.88 -8.41 28.53
C LEU A 168 13.01 -6.94 28.91
N LEU A 169 12.10 -6.10 28.39
CA LEU A 169 12.07 -4.68 28.66
C LEU A 169 11.21 -4.31 29.88
N ASP A 170 10.48 -5.28 30.44
CA ASP A 170 9.42 -5.08 31.43
C ASP A 170 8.45 -3.94 31.02
N ALA A 171 8.10 -3.92 29.73
CA ALA A 171 7.38 -2.81 29.11
C ALA A 171 5.86 -3.01 29.16
N TYR A 172 5.29 -2.99 30.36
CA TYR A 172 3.84 -3.09 30.58
C TYR A 172 3.22 -1.78 31.11
N PRO A 173 1.95 -1.48 30.78
CA PRO A 173 1.11 -2.21 29.85
C PRO A 173 1.60 -2.03 28.40
N ALA A 174 1.46 -3.09 27.61
CA ALA A 174 1.87 -3.12 26.20
C ALA A 174 0.65 -2.98 25.27
N LEU A 175 0.88 -2.45 24.07
CA LEU A 175 -0.13 -2.32 23.02
C LEU A 175 0.34 -3.04 21.75
N ILE A 176 -0.54 -3.86 21.16
CA ILE A 176 -0.27 -4.60 19.93
C ILE A 176 -1.28 -4.18 18.86
N LEU A 177 -0.78 -3.67 17.74
CA LEU A 177 -1.55 -3.33 16.55
C LEU A 177 -1.36 -4.42 15.49
N CYS A 178 -2.43 -5.12 15.11
CA CYS A 178 -2.33 -6.24 14.17
C CYS A 178 -3.53 -6.34 13.20
N PRO A 179 -3.43 -7.14 12.13
CA PRO A 179 -4.57 -7.47 11.28
C PRO A 179 -5.78 -8.01 12.07
N PRO A 180 -7.04 -7.69 11.68
CA PRO A 180 -8.23 -8.02 12.48
C PRO A 180 -8.38 -9.51 12.81
N HIS A 181 -8.07 -10.38 11.85
CA HIS A 181 -8.18 -11.84 12.00
C HIS A 181 -7.08 -12.43 12.91
N LEU A 182 -6.05 -11.65 13.27
CA LEU A 182 -4.97 -12.09 14.15
C LEU A 182 -5.18 -11.69 15.62
N VAL A 183 -6.15 -10.84 15.94
CA VAL A 183 -6.38 -10.38 17.32
C VAL A 183 -6.61 -11.54 18.31
N PRO A 184 -7.50 -12.52 18.05
CA PRO A 184 -7.69 -13.64 18.97
C PRO A 184 -6.43 -14.49 19.12
N LYS A 185 -5.67 -14.66 18.04
CA LYS A 185 -4.40 -15.39 18.03
C LYS A 185 -3.36 -14.70 18.90
N TRP A 186 -3.22 -13.37 18.78
CA TRP A 186 -2.29 -12.58 19.61
C TRP A 186 -2.64 -12.65 21.10
N ILE A 187 -3.93 -12.60 21.47
CA ILE A 187 -4.36 -12.76 22.87
C ILE A 187 -3.96 -14.13 23.41
N ARG A 188 -4.33 -15.20 22.69
CA ARG A 188 -3.98 -16.57 23.08
C ARG A 188 -2.46 -16.74 23.20
N GLU A 189 -1.69 -16.29 22.22
CA GLU A 189 -0.24 -16.45 22.24
C GLU A 189 0.44 -15.63 23.35
N ALA A 190 -0.07 -14.45 23.69
CA ALA A 190 0.42 -13.67 24.82
C ALA A 190 0.30 -14.43 26.14
N GLU A 191 -0.87 -15.02 26.39
CA GLU A 191 -1.16 -15.77 27.61
C GLU A 191 -0.43 -17.13 27.66
N GLU A 192 -0.18 -17.76 26.51
CA GLU A 192 0.62 -19.00 26.41
C GLU A 192 2.14 -18.76 26.55
N VAL A 193 2.65 -17.61 26.08
CA VAL A 193 4.10 -17.34 26.09
C VAL A 193 4.56 -16.73 27.39
N ILE A 194 3.82 -15.74 27.89
CA ILE A 194 4.26 -14.95 29.03
C ILE A 194 3.47 -15.39 30.26
N PRO A 195 4.12 -16.03 31.26
CA PRO A 195 3.44 -16.43 32.48
C PRO A 195 2.78 -15.21 33.17
N GLY A 196 1.48 -15.33 33.44
CA GLY A 196 0.69 -14.29 34.11
C GLY A 196 0.29 -13.11 33.23
N ALA A 197 0.55 -13.15 31.91
CA ALA A 197 0.04 -12.13 31.01
C ALA A 197 -1.48 -12.22 30.87
N LYS A 198 -2.09 -11.06 30.60
CA LYS A 198 -3.53 -10.94 30.35
C LYS A 198 -3.75 -10.14 29.07
N GLY A 199 -4.29 -10.79 28.04
CA GLY A 199 -4.61 -10.14 26.77
C GLY A 199 -6.01 -9.53 26.79
N ARG A 200 -6.19 -8.32 26.26
CA ARG A 200 -7.52 -7.72 26.07
C ARG A 200 -7.63 -7.00 24.73
N GLU A 201 -8.68 -7.30 23.99
CA GLU A 201 -9.01 -6.57 22.77
C GLU A 201 -9.63 -5.20 23.08
N LEU A 202 -9.15 -4.14 22.41
CA LEU A 202 -9.82 -2.85 22.38
C LEU A 202 -10.51 -2.69 21.02
N ARG A 203 -11.84 -2.68 21.03
CA ARG A 203 -12.68 -2.70 19.82
C ARG A 203 -13.16 -1.32 19.43
N ARG A 204 -13.58 -0.52 20.41
CA ARG A 204 -14.32 0.73 20.14
C ARG A 204 -14.25 1.75 21.27
N ILE A 205 -14.40 2.99 20.87
CA ILE A 205 -14.68 4.13 21.76
C ILE A 205 -15.85 4.90 21.14
N GLY A 206 -16.92 5.09 21.91
CA GLY A 206 -18.12 5.80 21.48
C GLY A 206 -19.43 5.13 21.86
N LYS A 207 -20.55 5.76 21.49
CA LYS A 207 -21.91 5.36 21.88
C LYS A 207 -22.33 4.04 21.19
N GLY A 208 -22.58 3.00 21.97
CA GLY A 208 -23.10 1.70 21.56
C GLY A 208 -24.60 1.58 21.79
N GLU A 209 -25.15 0.41 21.47
CA GLU A 209 -26.55 0.06 21.75
C GLU A 209 -26.80 0.05 23.27
N ASP A 210 -25.84 -0.46 24.05
CA ASP A 210 -25.93 -0.60 25.51
C ASP A 210 -25.36 0.60 26.30
N GLY A 211 -25.04 1.73 25.63
CA GLY A 211 -24.49 2.94 26.28
C GLY A 211 -23.11 3.36 25.78
N GLU A 212 -22.44 4.24 26.52
CA GLU A 212 -21.11 4.75 26.15
C GLU A 212 -20.03 3.70 26.45
N ILE A 213 -19.29 3.26 25.42
CA ILE A 213 -18.21 2.28 25.55
C ILE A 213 -16.89 3.00 25.33
N ASN A 214 -15.91 2.76 26.20
CA ASN A 214 -14.55 3.25 26.04
C ASN A 214 -13.56 2.18 26.49
N ASP A 215 -13.20 1.29 25.56
CA ASP A 215 -12.37 0.12 25.87
C ASP A 215 -10.97 0.52 26.36
N VAL A 216 -10.41 1.64 25.86
CA VAL A 216 -9.11 2.15 26.31
C VAL A 216 -9.18 2.58 27.78
N ARG A 217 -10.22 3.34 28.15
CA ARG A 217 -10.42 3.78 29.54
C ARG A 217 -10.63 2.58 30.45
N GLN A 218 -11.52 1.66 30.08
CA GLN A 218 -11.80 0.45 30.87
C GLN A 218 -10.57 -0.44 31.03
N PHE A 219 -9.72 -0.56 30.00
CA PHE A 219 -8.45 -1.27 30.10
C PHE A 219 -7.55 -0.67 31.17
N PHE A 220 -7.39 0.65 31.18
CA PHE A 220 -6.55 1.31 32.18
C PHE A 220 -7.15 1.30 33.58
N GLU A 221 -8.47 1.48 33.72
CA GLU A 221 -9.16 1.35 35.00
C GLU A 221 -8.97 -0.06 35.60
N ASP A 222 -9.04 -1.11 34.77
CA ASP A 222 -8.81 -2.48 35.21
C ASP A 222 -7.34 -2.79 35.49
N PHE A 223 -6.42 -2.19 34.73
CA PHE A 223 -4.99 -2.30 35.00
C PHE A 223 -4.61 -1.63 36.32
N ASP A 224 -5.07 -0.39 36.53
CA ASP A 224 -4.79 0.40 37.74
C ASP A 224 -5.44 -0.23 38.98
N ALA A 225 -6.60 -0.88 38.82
CA ALA A 225 -7.25 -1.67 39.87
C ALA A 225 -6.62 -3.05 40.09
N GLY A 226 -5.59 -3.44 39.33
CA GLY A 226 -4.91 -4.72 39.44
C GLY A 226 -5.69 -5.92 38.87
N ARG A 227 -6.85 -5.71 38.24
CA ARG A 227 -7.71 -6.78 37.68
C ARG A 227 -7.06 -7.51 36.49
N LEU A 228 -6.16 -6.84 35.77
CA LEU A 228 -5.40 -7.41 34.65
C LEU A 228 -4.05 -8.02 35.07
N GLY A 229 -3.60 -7.79 36.31
CA GLY A 229 -2.25 -8.11 36.74
C GLY A 229 -1.18 -7.19 36.13
N PRO A 230 0.11 -7.38 36.51
CA PRO A 230 1.20 -6.49 36.09
C PRO A 230 1.57 -6.63 34.61
N LYS A 231 1.21 -7.75 33.97
CA LYS A 231 1.57 -8.08 32.58
C LYS A 231 0.39 -7.91 31.62
N ALA A 232 -0.27 -6.76 31.69
CA ALA A 232 -1.43 -6.46 30.84
C ALA A 232 -1.01 -6.08 29.42
N ILE A 233 -1.67 -6.67 28.43
CA ILE A 233 -1.42 -6.42 27.01
C ILE A 233 -2.74 -6.11 26.30
N ALA A 234 -2.81 -4.94 25.67
CA ALA A 234 -3.92 -4.53 24.84
C ALA A 234 -3.69 -4.93 23.38
N MET A 235 -4.71 -5.47 22.71
CA MET A 235 -4.68 -5.80 21.28
C MET A 235 -5.70 -4.94 20.54
N VAL A 236 -5.27 -4.35 19.42
CA VAL A 236 -6.12 -3.50 18.60
C VAL A 236 -6.00 -3.93 17.15
N ALA A 237 -7.14 -4.23 16.53
CA ALA A 237 -7.19 -4.45 15.09
C ALA A 237 -6.83 -3.17 14.33
N SER A 238 -6.04 -3.28 13.27
CA SER A 238 -5.63 -2.15 12.43
C SER A 238 -6.82 -1.39 11.81
N THR A 239 -7.93 -2.08 11.58
CA THR A 239 -9.20 -1.47 11.14
C THR A 239 -9.86 -0.70 12.28
N SER A 240 -9.92 -1.24 13.50
CA SER A 240 -10.52 -0.55 14.65
C SER A 240 -9.71 0.65 15.11
N ALA A 241 -8.37 0.56 15.06
CA ALA A 241 -7.45 1.60 15.49
C ALA A 241 -7.71 2.97 14.84
N LYS A 242 -8.11 2.96 13.57
CA LYS A 242 -8.33 4.17 12.75
C LYS A 242 -9.76 4.72 12.79
N MET A 243 -10.72 3.96 13.30
CA MET A 243 -12.14 4.28 13.13
C MET A 243 -12.61 5.29 14.17
N GLY A 244 -12.61 6.57 13.79
CA GLY A 244 -13.09 7.68 14.61
C GLY A 244 -14.39 8.30 14.12
N ALA A 245 -14.65 9.53 14.58
CA ALA A 245 -15.73 10.36 14.07
C ALA A 245 -15.49 10.71 12.61
N GLY A 246 -16.57 10.94 11.88
CA GLY A 246 -16.53 11.17 10.45
C GLY A 246 -17.71 11.98 9.97
N TRP A 247 -17.74 12.23 8.68
CA TRP A 247 -18.88 12.89 8.04
C TRP A 247 -20.01 11.87 7.86
N GLN A 248 -21.21 12.22 8.32
CA GLN A 248 -22.43 11.46 8.01
C GLN A 248 -23.36 12.30 7.14
N PRO A 249 -24.11 11.67 6.23
CA PRO A 249 -25.12 12.37 5.46
C PRO A 249 -26.31 12.76 6.35
N ILE A 250 -26.83 13.97 6.17
CA ILE A 250 -28.03 14.48 6.88
C ILE A 250 -29.24 14.63 5.96
N VAL A 251 -29.29 13.85 4.87
CA VAL A 251 -30.41 13.85 3.93
C VAL A 251 -31.64 13.14 4.51
N MET A 252 -32.83 13.64 4.18
CA MET A 252 -34.08 12.99 4.57
C MET A 252 -34.51 11.98 3.51
N ALA A 253 -34.62 10.71 3.89
CA ALA A 253 -35.14 9.65 3.05
C ALA A 253 -36.66 9.75 2.91
N LYS A 254 -37.17 9.86 1.68
CA LYS A 254 -38.59 9.91 1.39
C LYS A 254 -38.97 8.73 0.47
N PRO A 255 -39.80 7.78 0.94
CA PRO A 255 -40.29 6.71 0.10
C PRO A 255 -41.31 7.25 -0.91
N ILE A 256 -41.16 6.87 -2.17
CA ILE A 256 -42.05 7.21 -3.28
C ILE A 256 -42.44 5.95 -4.06
N LYS A 257 -43.58 5.98 -4.76
CA LYS A 257 -43.98 4.91 -5.69
C LYS A 257 -43.79 5.39 -7.11
N VAL A 258 -42.94 4.71 -7.88
CA VAL A 258 -42.72 4.98 -9.31
C VAL A 258 -43.12 3.74 -10.09
N LYS A 259 -44.15 3.85 -10.94
CA LYS A 259 -44.69 2.73 -11.74
C LYS A 259 -44.98 1.46 -10.92
N GLY A 260 -45.57 1.64 -9.72
CA GLY A 260 -45.92 0.55 -8.81
C GLY A 260 -44.77 -0.02 -7.96
N LYS A 261 -43.51 0.36 -8.22
CA LYS A 261 -42.35 -0.05 -7.40
C LYS A 261 -42.04 1.01 -6.34
N ALA A 262 -41.77 0.55 -5.11
CA ALA A 262 -41.32 1.43 -4.03
C ALA A 262 -39.85 1.82 -4.27
N GLN A 263 -39.55 3.12 -4.18
CA GLN A 263 -38.21 3.66 -4.34
C GLN A 263 -37.99 4.73 -3.27
N VAL A 264 -36.75 4.96 -2.86
CA VAL A 264 -36.40 6.00 -1.90
C VAL A 264 -35.70 7.12 -2.66
N ILE A 265 -36.10 8.36 -2.39
CA ILE A 265 -35.39 9.56 -2.83
C ILE A 265 -34.90 10.32 -1.61
N TYR A 266 -33.85 11.12 -1.80
CA TYR A 266 -33.24 11.90 -0.72
C TYR A 266 -33.53 13.38 -0.90
N THR A 267 -33.87 14.06 0.20
CA THR A 267 -34.21 15.48 0.20
C THR A 267 -33.33 16.27 1.17
N CYS A 268 -33.12 17.55 0.88
CA CYS A 268 -32.37 18.45 1.74
C CYS A 268 -33.15 18.73 3.03
N PRO A 269 -32.54 18.59 4.22
CA PRO A 269 -33.21 18.88 5.49
C PRO A 269 -33.54 20.37 5.66
N GLN A 270 -32.81 21.26 4.99
CA GLN A 270 -32.97 22.70 5.13
C GLN A 270 -34.06 23.28 4.20
N CYS A 271 -34.03 22.93 2.91
CA CYS A 271 -35.01 23.46 1.94
C CYS A 271 -36.08 22.47 1.51
N GLY A 272 -35.98 21.19 1.91
CA GLY A 272 -36.93 20.14 1.52
C GLY A 272 -36.80 19.63 0.08
N GLN A 273 -35.92 20.23 -0.73
CA GLN A 273 -35.82 19.90 -2.16
C GLN A 273 -35.19 18.52 -2.42
N VAL A 274 -35.69 17.81 -3.43
CA VAL A 274 -35.15 16.54 -3.91
C VAL A 274 -33.73 16.74 -4.45
N GLN A 275 -32.82 15.87 -4.04
CA GLN A 275 -31.45 15.88 -4.52
C GLN A 275 -31.35 15.11 -5.84
N VAL A 276 -30.72 15.75 -6.82
CA VAL A 276 -30.55 15.24 -8.18
C VAL A 276 -29.07 15.14 -8.53
N ASP A 277 -28.73 14.23 -9.43
CA ASP A 277 -27.39 14.16 -10.01
C ASP A 277 -27.16 15.28 -11.06
N PRO A 278 -25.95 15.42 -11.63
CA PRO A 278 -25.66 16.47 -12.61
C PRO A 278 -26.56 16.46 -13.86
N GLN A 279 -27.25 15.36 -14.13
CA GLN A 279 -28.18 15.20 -15.25
C GLN A 279 -29.63 15.52 -14.86
N GLY A 280 -29.88 15.94 -13.61
CA GLY A 280 -31.21 16.27 -13.11
C GLY A 280 -32.03 15.05 -12.68
N ILE A 281 -31.41 13.87 -12.55
CA ILE A 281 -32.10 12.64 -12.15
C ILE A 281 -32.10 12.52 -10.62
N PRO A 282 -33.24 12.22 -9.96
CA PRO A 282 -33.30 12.03 -8.51
C PRO A 282 -32.32 10.96 -8.02
N ILE A 283 -31.56 11.30 -6.98
CA ILE A 283 -30.62 10.37 -6.35
C ILE A 283 -31.41 9.38 -5.49
N THR A 284 -31.25 8.08 -5.78
CA THR A 284 -31.95 6.98 -5.09
C THR A 284 -31.04 6.12 -4.23
N GLU A 285 -29.73 6.36 -4.25
CA GLU A 285 -28.72 5.61 -3.49
C GLU A 285 -28.08 6.48 -2.41
N ILE A 286 -28.14 6.05 -1.15
CA ILE A 286 -27.53 6.79 -0.02
C ILE A 286 -26.01 6.92 -0.15
N ASP A 287 -25.37 5.94 -0.81
CA ASP A 287 -23.92 5.86 -1.05
C ASP A 287 -23.32 7.15 -1.61
N VAL A 288 -24.08 7.88 -2.44
CA VAL A 288 -23.63 9.15 -3.03
C VAL A 288 -23.31 10.18 -1.94
N PHE A 289 -24.14 10.25 -0.91
CA PHE A 289 -23.96 11.17 0.22
C PHE A 289 -23.01 10.62 1.30
N GLN A 290 -22.78 9.31 1.34
CA GLN A 290 -21.82 8.69 2.26
C GLN A 290 -20.37 8.79 1.76
N LYS A 291 -20.16 8.74 0.45
CA LYS A 291 -18.82 8.80 -0.18
C LYS A 291 -18.32 10.22 -0.39
N HIS A 292 -19.23 11.18 -0.55
CA HIS A 292 -18.88 12.56 -0.90
C HIS A 292 -19.56 13.56 0.04
N ARG A 293 -18.80 14.60 0.40
CA ARG A 293 -19.35 15.79 1.07
C ARG A 293 -20.16 16.59 0.06
N SER A 294 -21.46 16.31 0.02
CA SER A 294 -22.40 16.91 -0.92
C SER A 294 -23.05 18.17 -0.36
N PHE A 295 -23.30 19.14 -1.23
CA PHE A 295 -24.04 20.36 -0.92
C PHE A 295 -25.34 20.38 -1.72
N CYS A 296 -26.36 21.06 -1.19
CA CYS A 296 -27.64 21.18 -1.87
C CYS A 296 -27.52 22.08 -3.11
N SER A 297 -27.93 21.58 -4.27
CA SER A 297 -27.94 22.31 -5.56
C SER A 297 -29.26 23.01 -5.87
N ALA A 298 -30.23 22.97 -4.95
CA ALA A 298 -31.57 23.52 -5.17
C ALA A 298 -31.56 25.04 -5.27
N GLN A 299 -32.37 25.58 -6.18
CA GLN A 299 -32.69 27.01 -6.22
C GLN A 299 -33.85 27.29 -5.26
N VAL A 300 -33.63 28.20 -4.31
CA VAL A 300 -34.61 28.59 -3.28
C VAL A 300 -34.88 30.08 -3.37
N SER A 301 -36.08 30.51 -2.97
CA SER A 301 -36.39 31.93 -2.81
C SER A 301 -35.66 32.50 -1.60
N GLY A 302 -35.10 33.70 -1.74
CA GLY A 302 -34.43 34.39 -0.65
C GLY A 302 -33.67 35.63 -1.11
N TRP A 303 -33.02 36.29 -0.15
CA TRP A 303 -32.14 37.42 -0.44
C TRP A 303 -30.99 36.99 -1.33
N GLU A 304 -30.82 37.66 -2.49
CA GLU A 304 -29.67 37.44 -3.36
C GLU A 304 -28.38 37.76 -2.60
N ILE A 305 -27.33 36.97 -2.84
CA ILE A 305 -26.03 37.13 -2.19
C ILE A 305 -25.00 37.54 -3.26
N ASP A 306 -24.14 38.50 -2.95
CA ASP A 306 -23.01 38.90 -3.79
C ASP A 306 -21.80 37.95 -3.69
N ARG A 307 -20.71 38.26 -4.39
CA ARG A 307 -19.49 37.41 -4.40
C ARG A 307 -18.78 37.34 -3.05
N ASP A 308 -19.04 38.29 -2.16
CA ASP A 308 -18.41 38.39 -0.83
C ASP A 308 -19.30 37.79 0.27
N GLY A 309 -20.41 37.14 -0.10
CA GLY A 309 -21.32 36.50 0.85
C GLY A 309 -22.30 37.47 1.53
N ARG A 310 -22.42 38.72 1.06
CA ARG A 310 -23.32 39.74 1.63
C ARG A 310 -24.61 39.83 0.82
N ARG A 311 -25.67 40.38 1.43
CA ARG A 311 -26.94 40.61 0.72
C ARG A 311 -26.70 41.59 -0.42
N LYS A 312 -27.05 41.20 -1.64
CA LYS A 312 -27.00 42.05 -2.82
C LYS A 312 -27.99 43.20 -2.62
N LEU A 313 -27.49 44.42 -2.74
CA LEU A 313 -28.29 45.63 -2.67
C LEU A 313 -28.62 46.11 -4.09
N ASP A 314 -29.81 46.68 -4.27
CA ASP A 314 -30.17 47.41 -5.47
C ASP A 314 -29.47 48.78 -5.51
N LYS A 315 -29.77 49.57 -6.55
CA LYS A 315 -29.19 50.91 -6.74
C LYS A 315 -29.57 51.90 -5.64
N ASP A 316 -30.62 51.62 -4.89
CA ASP A 316 -31.16 52.45 -3.82
C ASP A 316 -30.69 51.97 -2.43
N GLY A 317 -29.85 50.92 -2.38
CA GLY A 317 -29.30 50.37 -1.14
C GLY A 317 -30.22 49.37 -0.43
N ASN A 318 -31.30 48.93 -1.05
CA ASN A 318 -32.21 47.94 -0.47
C ASN A 318 -31.81 46.51 -0.86
N PRO A 319 -31.94 45.52 0.04
CA PRO A 319 -31.62 44.14 -0.29
C PRO A 319 -32.58 43.59 -1.36
N VAL A 320 -32.04 42.82 -2.31
CA VAL A 320 -32.78 42.25 -3.43
C VAL A 320 -33.32 40.86 -3.07
N TRP A 321 -34.63 40.66 -3.19
CA TRP A 321 -35.28 39.35 -3.03
C TRP A 321 -35.42 38.65 -4.37
N GLY A 322 -34.89 37.43 -4.49
CA GLY A 322 -34.88 36.70 -5.75
C GLY A 322 -34.69 35.20 -5.55
N THR A 323 -33.93 34.59 -6.47
CA THR A 323 -33.59 33.16 -6.43
C THR A 323 -32.11 33.00 -6.12
N ARG A 324 -31.79 32.10 -5.19
CA ARG A 324 -30.41 31.78 -4.81
C ARG A 324 -30.21 30.27 -4.66
N PRO A 325 -28.99 29.76 -4.84
CA PRO A 325 -28.69 28.37 -4.52
C PRO A 325 -28.80 28.14 -2.99
N CYS A 326 -29.30 26.97 -2.60
CA CYS A 326 -29.46 26.58 -1.21
C CYS A 326 -28.10 26.39 -0.51
N GLU A 327 -27.19 25.64 -1.16
CA GLU A 327 -25.83 25.33 -0.70
C GLU A 327 -25.74 24.73 0.71
N ALA A 328 -26.86 24.30 1.29
CA ALA A 328 -26.90 23.65 2.58
C ALA A 328 -25.99 22.41 2.55
N PRO A 329 -25.08 22.24 3.52
CA PRO A 329 -24.29 21.02 3.62
C PRO A 329 -25.27 19.86 3.85
N LEU A 330 -25.16 18.82 3.03
CA LEU A 330 -25.95 17.59 3.18
C LEU A 330 -25.23 16.55 4.04
N PHE A 331 -24.26 17.02 4.81
CA PHE A 331 -23.45 16.23 5.72
C PHE A 331 -23.26 17.00 7.03
N GLU A 332 -23.06 16.27 8.11
CA GLU A 332 -22.61 16.83 9.39
C GLU A 332 -21.45 16.00 9.93
N TYR A 333 -20.61 16.62 10.76
CA TYR A 333 -19.57 15.88 11.47
C TYR A 333 -20.22 15.17 12.65
N THR A 334 -20.04 13.85 12.75
CA THR A 334 -20.69 13.00 13.75
C THR A 334 -20.17 13.19 15.18
N GLY A 335 -19.57 14.34 15.50
CA GLY A 335 -18.78 14.63 16.71
C GLY A 335 -19.22 13.86 17.96
N VAL A 336 -18.22 13.37 18.71
CA VAL A 336 -18.35 12.61 19.98
C VAL A 336 -19.04 11.24 19.90
N ARG A 337 -19.68 10.84 18.78
CA ARG A 337 -20.30 9.49 18.70
C ARG A 337 -19.30 8.36 18.65
N ARG A 338 -18.12 8.58 18.07
CA ARG A 338 -17.03 7.60 17.94
C ARG A 338 -15.67 8.31 18.02
N TRP A 339 -14.72 7.73 18.74
CA TRP A 339 -13.34 8.23 18.81
C TRP A 339 -12.40 7.18 18.24
N SER A 340 -11.42 7.61 17.43
CA SER A 340 -10.36 6.72 16.95
C SER A 340 -9.56 6.21 18.14
N ILE A 341 -9.32 4.90 18.26
CA ILE A 341 -8.53 4.37 19.38
C ILE A 341 -7.13 4.99 19.37
N ALA A 342 -6.52 5.12 18.19
CA ALA A 342 -5.20 5.71 18.05
C ALA A 342 -5.15 7.18 18.49
N GLU A 343 -6.15 7.96 18.08
CA GLU A 343 -6.29 9.36 18.47
C GLU A 343 -6.57 9.51 19.96
N TYR A 344 -7.46 8.69 20.53
CA TYR A 344 -7.76 8.71 21.96
C TYR A 344 -6.54 8.34 22.80
N VAL A 345 -5.78 7.31 22.38
CA VAL A 345 -4.55 6.93 23.06
C VAL A 345 -3.54 8.08 23.01
N LYS A 346 -3.37 8.74 21.85
CA LYS A 346 -2.49 9.91 21.73
C LYS A 346 -2.94 11.10 22.58
N ASP A 347 -4.23 11.39 22.64
CA ASP A 347 -4.72 12.61 23.30
C ASP A 347 -4.97 12.44 24.80
N LYS A 348 -5.36 11.24 25.23
CA LYS A 348 -5.86 10.97 26.59
C LYS A 348 -5.05 9.92 27.35
N ALA A 349 -4.25 9.11 26.66
CA ALA A 349 -3.42 8.06 27.29
C ALA A 349 -1.96 8.08 26.79
N SER A 350 -1.47 9.24 26.36
CA SER A 350 -0.09 9.37 25.89
C SER A 350 0.90 8.98 26.98
N GLY A 351 1.88 8.15 26.62
CA GLY A 351 2.91 7.64 27.53
C GLY A 351 2.43 6.55 28.50
N ARG A 352 1.13 6.18 28.49
CA ARG A 352 0.62 5.12 29.36
C ARG A 352 1.02 3.73 28.90
N PHE A 353 1.01 3.47 27.59
CA PHE A 353 1.55 2.24 27.02
C PHE A 353 3.08 2.35 26.91
N GLN A 354 3.80 1.37 27.48
CA GLN A 354 5.26 1.40 27.49
C GLN A 354 5.86 0.95 26.15
N ILE A 355 5.16 0.09 25.41
CA ILE A 355 5.61 -0.39 24.10
C ILE A 355 4.44 -0.61 23.15
N LEU A 356 4.63 -0.18 21.89
CA LEU A 356 3.79 -0.55 20.76
C LEU A 356 4.47 -1.67 19.96
N ILE A 357 3.74 -2.75 19.70
CA ILE A 357 4.10 -3.76 18.70
C ILE A 357 3.25 -3.54 17.45
N GLY A 358 3.88 -3.20 16.33
CA GLY A 358 3.22 -3.08 15.03
C GLY A 358 3.42 -4.34 14.20
N ASP A 359 2.41 -5.20 14.14
CA ASP A 359 2.42 -6.39 13.28
C ASP A 359 2.06 -6.04 11.83
N GLU A 360 2.65 -6.79 10.89
CA GLU A 360 2.58 -6.55 9.45
C GLU A 360 2.74 -5.08 9.05
N VAL A 361 3.84 -4.47 9.51
CA VAL A 361 4.02 -3.02 9.44
C VAL A 361 4.02 -2.45 8.01
N HIS A 362 4.29 -3.31 7.02
CA HIS A 362 4.23 -2.97 5.61
C HIS A 362 2.83 -2.51 5.15
N GLU A 363 1.77 -2.86 5.88
CA GLU A 363 0.41 -2.38 5.63
C GLU A 363 0.21 -0.90 6.02
N TYR A 364 1.13 -0.30 6.78
CA TYR A 364 1.07 1.10 7.23
C TYR A 364 1.95 2.05 6.40
N LYS A 365 2.52 1.57 5.28
CA LYS A 365 3.50 2.33 4.48
C LYS A 365 2.93 3.51 3.70
N ALA A 366 1.63 3.53 3.42
CA ALA A 366 1.03 4.54 2.54
C ALA A 366 1.04 5.96 3.18
N LYS A 367 1.27 6.99 2.35
CA LYS A 367 1.31 8.41 2.72
C LYS A 367 0.07 8.86 3.50
N ALA A 368 -1.09 8.76 2.86
CA ALA A 368 -2.35 9.33 3.34
C ALA A 368 -3.39 8.27 3.73
N SER A 369 -2.95 7.07 4.13
CA SER A 369 -3.89 6.06 4.62
C SER A 369 -4.24 6.30 6.08
N ASP A 370 -5.51 6.15 6.44
CA ASP A 370 -5.97 6.22 7.83
C ASP A 370 -5.23 5.22 8.73
N ARG A 371 -4.90 4.04 8.19
CA ARG A 371 -4.11 3.01 8.90
C ARG A 371 -2.70 3.54 9.25
N GLY A 372 -2.05 4.21 8.31
CA GLY A 372 -0.74 4.83 8.52
C GLY A 372 -0.78 6.02 9.48
N VAL A 373 -1.86 6.80 9.48
CA VAL A 373 -2.09 7.89 10.45
C VAL A 373 -2.28 7.32 11.86
N ALA A 374 -3.16 6.33 12.01
CA ALA A 374 -3.40 5.66 13.30
C ALA A 374 -2.13 5.02 13.85
N PHE A 375 -1.36 4.32 13.01
CA PHE A 375 -0.05 3.78 13.40
C PHE A 375 0.90 4.88 13.89
N HIS A 376 1.00 6.00 13.19
CA HIS A 376 1.86 7.11 13.61
C HIS A 376 1.43 7.70 14.96
N GLN A 377 0.14 7.90 15.18
CA GLN A 377 -0.40 8.39 16.46
C GLN A 377 -0.04 7.45 17.61
N LEU A 378 -0.13 6.13 17.40
CA LEU A 378 0.26 5.14 18.41
C LEU A 378 1.77 5.09 18.66
N VAL A 379 2.59 5.30 17.63
CA VAL A 379 4.06 5.41 17.76
C VAL A 379 4.42 6.63 18.60
N GLU A 380 3.76 7.76 18.40
CA GLU A 380 4.00 8.98 19.20
C GLU A 380 3.49 8.85 20.63
N ALA A 381 2.42 8.09 20.85
CA ALA A 381 1.80 7.91 22.16
C ALA A 381 2.51 6.85 23.03
N SER A 382 3.34 5.97 22.43
CA SER A 382 4.03 4.88 23.13
C SER A 382 5.49 5.24 23.41
N ARG A 383 6.05 4.76 24.52
CA ARG A 383 7.46 5.01 24.87
C ARG A 383 8.44 4.28 23.94
N TYR A 384 8.16 3.02 23.63
CA TYR A 384 8.95 2.17 22.74
C TYR A 384 8.13 1.67 21.56
N THR A 385 8.78 1.31 20.46
CA THR A 385 8.12 0.70 19.30
C THR A 385 8.91 -0.48 18.75
N LEU A 386 8.28 -1.64 18.59
CA LEU A 386 8.81 -2.76 17.82
C LEU A 386 7.91 -3.01 16.62
N THR A 387 8.49 -3.07 15.42
CA THR A 387 7.73 -3.38 14.20
C THR A 387 8.08 -4.77 13.70
N LEU A 388 7.09 -5.48 13.15
CA LEU A 388 7.22 -6.84 12.63
C LEU A 388 6.78 -6.85 11.17
N THR A 389 7.55 -7.48 10.29
CA THR A 389 7.14 -7.71 8.89
C THR A 389 7.88 -8.88 8.27
N GLY A 390 7.29 -9.50 7.24
CA GLY A 390 8.01 -10.37 6.32
C GLY A 390 9.02 -9.63 5.45
N THR A 391 8.65 -8.43 4.98
CA THR A 391 9.50 -7.60 4.12
C THR A 391 9.17 -6.11 4.27
N TYR A 392 10.19 -5.25 4.16
CA TYR A 392 10.01 -3.80 4.09
C TYR A 392 9.82 -3.32 2.65
N PHE A 393 10.42 -4.00 1.67
CA PHE A 393 10.59 -3.46 0.33
C PHE A 393 9.51 -3.94 -0.63
N GLY A 394 8.82 -2.99 -1.26
CA GLY A 394 7.85 -3.23 -2.33
C GLY A 394 8.39 -2.91 -3.72
N GLY A 395 9.70 -3.03 -3.94
CA GLY A 395 10.37 -2.72 -5.20
C GLY A 395 10.78 -1.25 -5.37
N LYS A 396 9.97 -0.28 -4.94
CA LYS A 396 10.32 1.16 -4.96
C LYS A 396 10.87 1.63 -3.62
N SER A 397 11.75 2.63 -3.60
CA SER A 397 12.32 3.19 -2.37
C SER A 397 11.27 3.92 -1.53
N THR A 398 10.28 4.56 -2.16
CA THR A 398 9.17 5.23 -1.45
C THR A 398 8.28 4.25 -0.68
N SER A 399 8.36 2.95 -0.98
CA SER A 399 7.63 1.90 -0.25
C SER A 399 7.93 1.87 1.24
N ILE A 400 9.12 2.35 1.66
CA ILE A 400 9.50 2.42 3.07
C ILE A 400 9.58 3.84 3.61
N PHE A 401 9.49 4.86 2.74
CA PHE A 401 9.78 6.25 3.09
C PHE A 401 8.89 6.73 4.25
N TRP A 402 7.58 6.68 4.10
CA TRP A 402 6.68 7.16 5.14
C TRP A 402 6.69 6.28 6.38
N LEU A 403 7.05 5.00 6.25
CA LEU A 403 7.24 4.15 7.41
C LEU A 403 8.44 4.61 8.23
N LEU A 404 9.58 4.88 7.58
CA LEU A 404 10.77 5.41 8.24
C LEU A 404 10.58 6.84 8.73
N HIS A 405 9.82 7.67 8.02
CA HIS A 405 9.45 8.99 8.51
C HIS A 405 8.63 8.92 9.81
N ARG A 406 7.80 7.88 9.98
CA ARG A 406 7.04 7.68 11.24
C ARG A 406 7.91 7.14 12.38
N LEU A 407 8.88 6.29 12.07
CA LEU A 407 9.68 5.57 13.08
C LEU A 407 11.00 6.25 13.44
N ASN A 408 11.70 6.83 12.46
CA ASN A 408 13.07 7.31 12.59
C ASN A 408 13.12 8.86 12.58
N PRO A 409 13.45 9.50 13.72
CA PRO A 409 13.59 10.95 13.81
C PRO A 409 14.62 11.54 12.83
N ALA A 410 15.71 10.82 12.51
CA ALA A 410 16.72 11.30 11.57
C ALA A 410 16.16 11.43 10.15
N VAL A 411 15.25 10.54 9.74
CA VAL A 411 14.58 10.65 8.44
C VAL A 411 13.65 11.87 8.40
N ARG A 412 12.93 12.16 9.50
CA ARG A 412 12.10 13.37 9.60
C ARG A 412 12.91 14.67 9.57
N SER A 413 14.13 14.63 10.12
CA SER A 413 15.04 15.76 10.09
C SER A 413 15.56 16.04 8.68
N ASP A 414 15.84 14.99 7.91
CA ASP A 414 16.48 15.12 6.60
C ASP A 414 15.47 15.34 5.46
N PHE A 415 14.25 14.80 5.59
CA PHE A 415 13.20 14.81 4.57
C PHE A 415 11.85 15.21 5.18
N ALA A 416 11.18 16.18 4.54
CA ALA A 416 9.81 16.53 4.91
C ALA A 416 8.81 15.44 4.50
N PHE A 417 7.61 15.45 5.09
CA PHE A 417 6.59 14.41 4.83
C PHE A 417 6.14 14.29 3.35
N HIS A 418 6.33 15.36 2.56
CA HIS A 418 6.01 15.43 1.13
C HIS A 418 7.24 15.39 0.21
N ASP A 419 8.41 15.02 0.74
CA ASP A 419 9.67 14.94 -0.01
C ASP A 419 9.85 13.61 -0.76
N GLU A 420 8.77 12.95 -1.22
CA GLU A 420 8.87 11.64 -1.88
C GLU A 420 9.80 11.63 -3.11
N LEU A 421 9.79 12.71 -3.91
CA LEU A 421 10.69 12.83 -5.07
C LEU A 421 12.15 13.03 -4.66
N ARG A 422 12.41 13.80 -3.60
CA ARG A 422 13.76 14.02 -3.07
C ARG A 422 14.30 12.73 -2.44
N TRP A 423 13.45 11.99 -1.73
CA TRP A 423 13.76 10.65 -1.23
C TRP A 423 14.09 9.69 -2.37
N ALA A 424 13.25 9.62 -3.42
CA ALA A 424 13.49 8.78 -4.58
C ALA A 424 14.75 9.21 -5.37
N GLY A 425 15.07 10.51 -5.39
CA GLY A 425 16.33 11.02 -5.93
C GLY A 425 17.54 10.45 -5.19
N ALA A 426 17.49 10.42 -3.85
CA ALA A 426 18.58 9.93 -3.00
C ALA A 426 18.69 8.39 -2.94
N TYR A 427 17.55 7.70 -2.88
CA TYR A 427 17.50 6.27 -2.56
C TYR A 427 16.75 5.40 -3.57
N GLY A 428 16.02 5.98 -4.52
CA GLY A 428 15.24 5.27 -5.55
C GLY A 428 15.83 5.43 -6.94
N MET A 429 15.08 5.08 -7.97
CA MET A 429 15.40 5.34 -9.37
C MET A 429 14.31 6.19 -9.98
N LEU A 430 14.67 7.27 -10.66
CA LEU A 430 13.76 8.17 -11.35
C LEU A 430 13.79 7.91 -12.86
N GLU A 431 12.63 8.08 -13.48
CA GLU A 431 12.49 8.19 -14.92
C GLU A 431 11.82 9.52 -15.26
N SER A 432 12.42 10.28 -16.17
CA SER A 432 11.83 11.50 -16.74
C SER A 432 11.70 11.38 -18.25
N VAL A 433 10.69 12.06 -18.80
CA VAL A 433 10.45 12.12 -20.25
C VAL A 433 10.40 13.59 -20.66
N ARG A 434 11.28 13.97 -21.58
CA ARG A 434 11.30 15.28 -22.22
C ARG A 434 10.85 15.10 -23.66
N LYS A 435 9.80 15.81 -24.08
CA LYS A 435 9.40 15.87 -25.49
C LYS A 435 9.85 17.19 -26.12
N ARG A 436 10.45 17.16 -27.32
CA ARG A 436 10.87 18.34 -28.10
C ARG A 436 10.44 18.19 -29.55
N ARG A 437 10.09 19.28 -30.25
CA ARG A 437 9.89 19.25 -31.70
C ARG A 437 11.21 19.33 -32.47
N THR A 438 11.22 18.77 -33.67
CA THR A 438 12.37 18.76 -34.58
C THR A 438 12.55 20.17 -35.18
N GLY A 439 13.77 20.74 -35.14
CA GLY A 439 14.09 22.07 -35.67
C GLY A 439 14.13 23.22 -34.65
N ASP A 440 13.77 22.95 -33.39
CA ASP A 440 13.75 23.95 -32.31
C ASP A 440 15.06 23.89 -31.50
N GLU A 441 16.20 24.27 -32.10
CA GLU A 441 17.53 24.26 -31.47
C GLU A 441 17.75 25.37 -30.43
N THR A 442 16.85 26.36 -30.38
CA THR A 442 16.99 27.57 -29.56
C THR A 442 16.11 27.61 -28.32
N SER A 443 15.37 26.54 -27.99
CA SER A 443 14.42 26.53 -26.85
C SER A 443 15.01 26.08 -25.50
N ASP A 444 16.32 26.26 -25.28
CA ASP A 444 16.87 26.26 -23.92
C ASP A 444 16.59 27.58 -23.18
N GLU A 445 16.09 28.62 -23.87
CA GLU A 445 15.70 29.91 -23.30
C GLU A 445 14.18 30.13 -23.29
N ASP A 446 13.73 30.79 -22.22
CA ASP A 446 12.35 31.04 -21.83
C ASP A 446 11.44 31.54 -22.96
N GLY A 447 10.17 31.13 -22.94
CA GLY A 447 9.19 31.58 -23.93
C GLY A 447 9.04 33.10 -23.93
N ALA A 448 9.38 33.74 -25.06
CA ALA A 448 9.48 35.19 -25.28
C ALA A 448 8.26 36.05 -24.85
N PHE A 449 7.10 35.45 -24.57
CA PHE A 449 5.89 36.17 -24.14
C PHE A 449 5.45 35.89 -22.69
N THR A 450 6.04 34.90 -22.00
CA THR A 450 5.56 34.48 -20.65
C THR A 450 6.67 34.27 -19.63
N GLY A 451 7.94 34.25 -20.02
CA GLY A 451 9.08 34.07 -19.09
C GLY A 451 9.08 32.76 -18.30
N ASN A 452 8.19 31.82 -18.62
CA ASN A 452 8.03 30.55 -17.91
C ASN A 452 8.71 29.42 -18.68
N ARG A 453 9.62 28.71 -18.01
CA ARG A 453 10.17 27.43 -18.49
C ARG A 453 9.05 26.46 -18.86
N ARG A 454 8.96 26.09 -20.15
CA ARG A 454 7.93 25.19 -20.71
C ARG A 454 8.19 23.69 -20.50
N TYR A 455 9.13 23.30 -19.64
CA TYR A 455 9.35 21.88 -19.35
C TYR A 455 8.60 21.46 -18.08
N ARG A 456 7.48 20.76 -18.25
CA ARG A 456 6.96 19.87 -17.20
C ARG A 456 7.73 18.56 -17.26
N GLU A 457 8.96 18.57 -16.76
CA GLU A 457 9.72 17.36 -16.54
C GLU A 457 9.12 16.64 -15.31
N GLN A 458 8.07 15.84 -15.53
CA GLN A 458 7.51 15.01 -14.45
C GLN A 458 8.37 13.75 -14.31
N ALA A 459 9.38 13.86 -13.46
CA ALA A 459 10.10 12.69 -12.97
C ALA A 459 9.17 11.83 -12.12
N HIS A 460 9.18 10.53 -12.34
CA HIS A 460 8.46 9.56 -11.52
C HIS A 460 9.38 8.42 -11.11
N GLU A 461 9.10 7.80 -9.97
CA GLU A 461 9.94 6.71 -9.45
C GLU A 461 9.62 5.38 -10.13
N ILE A 462 10.67 4.70 -10.59
CA ILE A 462 10.65 3.34 -11.12
C ILE A 462 11.22 2.34 -10.11
N PRO A 463 10.97 1.02 -10.25
CA PRO A 463 11.47 0.02 -9.32
C PRO A 463 12.99 0.02 -9.19
N GLY A 464 13.43 -0.06 -7.94
CA GLY A 464 14.78 -0.37 -7.47
C GLY A 464 15.36 0.71 -6.54
N VAL A 465 16.31 0.28 -5.73
CA VAL A 465 16.67 0.95 -4.47
C VAL A 465 18.17 1.00 -4.30
N SER A 466 18.68 2.15 -3.86
CA SER A 466 20.08 2.33 -3.50
C SER A 466 20.44 1.47 -2.29
N PRO A 467 21.56 0.73 -2.33
CA PRO A 467 22.11 0.07 -1.15
C PRO A 467 22.37 1.03 0.02
N ALA A 468 22.55 2.32 -0.24
CA ALA A 468 22.77 3.33 0.80
C ALA A 468 21.58 3.48 1.76
N ILE A 469 20.37 3.08 1.36
CA ILE A 469 19.18 3.13 2.22
C ILE A 469 19.35 2.28 3.49
N ILE A 470 20.21 1.27 3.44
CA ILE A 470 20.47 0.34 4.55
C ILE A 470 21.06 1.07 5.77
N THR A 471 21.77 2.19 5.55
CA THR A 471 22.27 3.08 6.62
C THR A 471 21.17 3.52 7.59
N ARG A 472 19.95 3.71 7.07
CA ARG A 472 18.79 4.16 7.85
C ARG A 472 18.17 3.06 8.69
N LEU A 473 18.55 1.80 8.47
CA LEU A 473 17.92 0.60 9.02
C LEU A 473 18.86 -0.22 9.91
N LEU A 474 20.16 -0.31 9.60
CA LEU A 474 21.05 -1.29 10.24
C LEU A 474 21.17 -1.17 11.76
N HIS A 475 21.11 0.06 12.29
CA HIS A 475 21.30 0.30 13.72
C HIS A 475 20.16 -0.26 14.60
N ASN A 476 18.98 -0.49 14.03
CA ASN A 476 17.77 -0.89 14.77
C ASN A 476 16.99 -2.02 14.10
N SER A 477 17.54 -2.69 13.08
CA SER A 477 16.84 -3.74 12.33
C SER A 477 17.50 -5.10 12.49
N ILE A 478 16.68 -6.12 12.78
CA ILE A 478 17.04 -7.52 12.90
C ILE A 478 16.47 -8.25 11.69
N PHE A 479 17.32 -8.98 10.97
CA PHE A 479 16.96 -9.77 9.80
C PHE A 479 17.13 -11.26 10.13
N LEU A 480 16.08 -12.04 9.89
CA LEU A 480 16.07 -13.49 10.15
C LEU A 480 15.46 -14.25 8.98
N ASN A 481 16.05 -15.39 8.63
CA ASN A 481 15.52 -16.35 7.67
C ASN A 481 15.22 -17.68 8.36
N LEU A 482 14.35 -18.51 7.79
CA LEU A 482 13.96 -19.81 8.35
C LEU A 482 15.15 -20.73 8.61
N LYS A 483 16.14 -20.72 7.71
CA LYS A 483 17.40 -21.48 7.88
C LYS A 483 18.19 -21.11 9.14
N ASP A 484 17.99 -19.89 9.65
CA ASP A 484 18.71 -19.39 10.82
C ASP A 484 18.13 -19.97 12.13
N LEU A 485 16.95 -20.61 12.11
CA LEU A 485 16.34 -21.20 13.31
C LEU A 485 17.10 -22.40 13.86
N GLY A 486 17.97 -23.04 13.06
CA GLY A 486 18.67 -24.26 13.45
C GLY A 486 17.73 -25.45 13.64
N VAL A 487 16.56 -25.43 13.00
CA VAL A 487 15.59 -26.53 12.99
C VAL A 487 15.67 -27.22 11.63
N GLU A 488 15.68 -28.55 11.64
CA GLU A 488 15.63 -29.34 10.41
C GLU A 488 14.23 -29.19 9.78
N LEU A 489 14.16 -28.47 8.67
CA LEU A 489 12.95 -28.29 7.89
C LEU A 489 12.91 -29.32 6.76
N PRO A 490 11.72 -29.82 6.38
CA PRO A 490 11.61 -30.68 5.21
C PRO A 490 12.10 -29.95 3.95
N PRO A 491 12.65 -30.67 2.97
CA PRO A 491 13.08 -30.07 1.71
C PRO A 491 11.89 -29.40 1.02
N TYR A 492 12.12 -28.19 0.51
CA TYR A 492 11.13 -27.43 -0.23
C TYR A 492 11.51 -27.44 -1.71
N THR A 493 10.62 -27.97 -2.54
CA THR A 493 10.73 -27.93 -4.01
C THR A 493 9.51 -27.22 -4.56
N GLU A 494 9.73 -26.23 -5.42
CA GLU A 494 8.67 -25.62 -6.22
C GLU A 494 8.62 -26.35 -7.56
N GLU A 495 7.50 -27.03 -7.82
CA GLU A 495 7.23 -27.64 -9.11
C GLU A 495 6.17 -26.80 -9.82
N VAL A 496 6.56 -26.21 -10.95
CA VAL A 496 5.61 -25.53 -11.83
C VAL A 496 5.00 -26.59 -12.74
N VAL A 497 3.75 -26.95 -12.44
CA VAL A 497 2.97 -27.85 -13.30
C VAL A 497 2.19 -27.00 -14.29
N GLU A 498 2.60 -27.07 -15.55
CA GLU A 498 1.84 -26.48 -16.66
C GLU A 498 0.64 -27.37 -16.96
N LEU A 499 -0.55 -26.77 -16.93
CA LEU A 499 -1.79 -27.45 -17.25
C LEU A 499 -2.35 -26.85 -18.54
N ASP A 500 -2.51 -27.70 -19.55
CA ASP A 500 -3.20 -27.30 -20.77
C ASP A 500 -4.68 -27.04 -20.48
N MET A 501 -5.21 -25.96 -21.06
CA MET A 501 -6.65 -25.75 -21.08
C MET A 501 -7.32 -26.85 -21.91
N ASP A 502 -8.44 -27.38 -21.43
CA ASP A 502 -9.27 -28.25 -22.26
C ASP A 502 -9.80 -27.48 -23.49
N ASN A 503 -10.39 -28.20 -24.45
CA ASN A 503 -10.85 -27.60 -25.71
C ASN A 503 -11.94 -26.53 -25.52
N ASP A 504 -12.84 -26.69 -24.55
CA ASP A 504 -13.96 -25.77 -24.31
C ASP A 504 -13.49 -24.53 -23.57
N HIS A 505 -12.73 -24.74 -22.50
CA HIS A 505 -12.07 -23.71 -21.74
C HIS A 505 -11.12 -22.88 -22.63
N GLY A 506 -10.29 -23.55 -23.44
CA GLY A 506 -9.36 -22.91 -24.36
C GLY A 506 -10.06 -22.14 -25.48
N ARG A 507 -11.24 -22.59 -25.95
CA ARG A 507 -12.08 -21.82 -26.89
C ARG A 507 -12.64 -20.56 -26.23
N GLN A 508 -13.22 -20.68 -25.04
CA GLN A 508 -13.77 -19.54 -24.31
C GLN A 508 -12.70 -18.50 -23.99
N TYR A 509 -11.54 -18.96 -23.49
CA TYR A 509 -10.40 -18.11 -23.16
C TYR A 509 -9.92 -17.32 -24.38
N ARG A 510 -9.63 -18.01 -25.50
CA ARG A 510 -9.15 -17.37 -26.73
C ARG A 510 -10.15 -16.36 -27.29
N GLY A 511 -11.45 -16.68 -27.23
CA GLY A 511 -12.50 -15.77 -27.65
C GLY A 511 -12.52 -14.47 -26.85
N MET A 512 -12.55 -14.58 -25.52
CA MET A 512 -12.53 -13.42 -24.62
C MET A 512 -11.22 -12.62 -24.74
N GLU A 513 -10.06 -13.31 -24.71
CA GLU A 513 -8.73 -12.69 -24.77
C GLU A 513 -8.55 -11.91 -26.08
N SER A 514 -8.94 -12.49 -27.22
CA SER A 514 -8.80 -11.84 -28.53
C SER A 514 -9.60 -10.54 -28.62
N ILE A 515 -10.87 -10.54 -28.18
CA ILE A 515 -11.72 -9.35 -28.15
C ILE A 515 -11.09 -8.26 -27.29
N LEU A 516 -10.74 -8.60 -26.05
CA LEU A 516 -10.22 -7.63 -25.08
C LEU A 516 -8.85 -7.09 -25.51
N ARG A 517 -7.99 -7.94 -26.08
CA ARG A 517 -6.69 -7.52 -26.64
C ARG A 517 -6.86 -6.55 -27.79
N HIS A 518 -7.80 -6.83 -28.70
CA HIS A 518 -8.08 -5.95 -29.84
C HIS A 518 -8.58 -4.57 -29.37
N MET A 519 -9.47 -4.56 -28.38
CA MET A 519 -9.93 -3.31 -27.74
C MET A 519 -8.76 -2.56 -27.07
N ALA A 520 -7.91 -3.26 -26.32
CA ALA A 520 -6.76 -2.67 -25.63
C ALA A 520 -5.72 -2.07 -26.57
N ARG A 521 -5.53 -2.66 -27.76
CA ARG A 521 -4.61 -2.13 -28.79
C ARG A 521 -5.10 -0.83 -29.41
N ARG A 522 -6.41 -0.64 -29.51
CA ARG A 522 -7.03 0.59 -30.04
C ARG A 522 -7.17 1.68 -28.99
N ASP A 523 -7.43 1.27 -27.76
CA ASP A 523 -7.69 2.16 -26.65
C ASP A 523 -7.07 1.60 -25.37
N GLN A 524 -6.02 2.27 -24.91
CA GLN A 524 -5.26 1.88 -23.73
C GLN A 524 -6.10 1.77 -22.46
N ARG A 525 -7.30 2.36 -22.42
CA ARG A 525 -8.24 2.23 -21.29
C ARG A 525 -8.69 0.80 -21.05
N TYR A 526 -8.67 -0.07 -22.07
CA TYR A 526 -9.02 -1.50 -21.92
C TYR A 526 -7.84 -2.39 -21.54
N LEU A 527 -6.61 -1.85 -21.48
CA LEU A 527 -5.42 -2.64 -21.19
C LEU A 527 -5.50 -3.34 -19.82
N SER A 528 -5.95 -2.62 -18.79
CA SER A 528 -6.13 -3.19 -17.45
C SER A 528 -7.23 -4.26 -17.44
N LEU A 529 -8.29 -4.07 -18.23
CA LEU A 529 -9.39 -5.02 -18.32
C LEU A 529 -8.92 -6.31 -19.00
N TRP A 530 -8.29 -6.21 -20.18
CA TRP A 530 -7.71 -7.35 -20.87
C TRP A 530 -6.75 -8.14 -19.99
N LEU A 531 -5.78 -7.47 -19.36
CA LEU A 531 -4.77 -8.13 -18.52
C LEU A 531 -5.41 -8.86 -17.34
N GLN A 532 -6.33 -8.22 -16.63
CA GLN A 532 -6.99 -8.82 -15.47
C GLN A 532 -7.76 -10.08 -15.86
N TRP A 533 -8.52 -10.03 -16.95
CA TRP A 533 -9.39 -11.13 -17.38
C TRP A 533 -8.62 -12.25 -18.06
N ALA A 534 -7.58 -11.94 -18.85
CA ALA A 534 -6.68 -12.96 -19.40
C ALA A 534 -5.97 -13.75 -18.27
N LEU A 535 -5.61 -13.10 -17.16
CA LEU A 535 -5.01 -13.81 -16.02
C LEU A 535 -6.03 -14.52 -15.14
N SER A 536 -7.24 -13.98 -14.99
CA SER A 536 -8.24 -14.54 -14.07
C SER A 536 -9.07 -15.66 -14.69
N ARG A 537 -9.37 -15.60 -15.99
CA ARG A 537 -10.31 -16.53 -16.63
C ARG A 537 -9.90 -17.99 -16.52
N PRO A 538 -8.60 -18.36 -16.68
CA PRO A 538 -8.16 -19.73 -16.43
C PRO A 538 -8.56 -20.28 -15.05
N ASN A 539 -8.63 -19.40 -14.04
CA ASN A 539 -8.95 -19.76 -12.67
C ASN A 539 -10.45 -19.59 -12.32
N SER A 540 -11.25 -18.96 -13.18
CA SER A 540 -12.66 -18.65 -12.90
C SER A 540 -13.65 -19.29 -13.88
N ALA A 541 -13.18 -20.18 -14.76
CA ALA A 541 -14.00 -20.85 -15.77
C ALA A 541 -15.16 -21.70 -15.21
N PHE A 542 -15.14 -22.01 -13.90
CA PHE A 542 -16.21 -22.74 -13.21
C PHE A 542 -17.45 -21.90 -12.89
N ARG A 543 -17.44 -20.59 -13.13
CA ARG A 543 -18.58 -19.70 -12.88
C ARG A 543 -18.80 -18.72 -14.03
N ASP A 544 -20.06 -18.29 -14.15
CA ASP A 544 -20.45 -17.22 -15.06
C ASP A 544 -19.83 -15.91 -14.59
N GLU A 545 -19.14 -15.25 -15.51
CA GLU A 545 -18.54 -13.96 -15.25
C GLU A 545 -18.88 -12.98 -16.36
N VAL A 546 -19.17 -11.76 -15.95
CA VAL A 546 -19.51 -10.66 -16.83
C VAL A 546 -18.34 -9.70 -16.85
N VAL A 547 -17.78 -9.48 -18.04
CA VAL A 547 -16.75 -8.46 -18.25
C VAL A 547 -17.47 -7.13 -18.50
N ALA A 548 -17.38 -6.22 -17.54
CA ALA A 548 -17.94 -4.88 -17.64
C ALA A 548 -16.83 -3.84 -17.42
N ALA A 549 -16.73 -2.83 -18.29
CA ALA A 549 -15.91 -1.66 -18.03
C ALA A 549 -16.78 -0.59 -17.38
N ASN A 550 -16.31 -0.02 -16.26
CA ASN A 550 -16.96 1.10 -15.60
C ASN A 550 -16.50 2.43 -16.25
N HIS A 551 -16.77 2.64 -17.53
CA HIS A 551 -16.58 3.96 -18.14
C HIS A 551 -17.68 4.26 -19.16
N ALA A 552 -18.06 5.55 -19.22
CA ALA A 552 -19.18 6.07 -20.00
C ALA A 552 -19.19 5.56 -21.45
N SER A 553 -20.32 4.92 -21.82
CA SER A 553 -20.83 4.66 -23.17
C SER A 553 -19.78 4.50 -24.27
N VAL A 554 -19.50 3.25 -24.67
CA VAL A 554 -18.93 2.98 -25.99
C VAL A 554 -20.04 3.27 -27.01
N PRO A 555 -19.87 4.25 -27.92
CA PRO A 555 -20.93 4.56 -28.86
C PRO A 555 -21.11 3.37 -29.83
N VAL A 556 -22.37 3.04 -30.11
CA VAL A 556 -22.80 1.82 -30.84
C VAL A 556 -22.10 1.65 -32.19
N ASN A 557 -21.77 2.76 -32.84
CA ASN A 557 -21.03 2.80 -34.10
C ASN A 557 -19.61 2.18 -34.00
N VAL A 558 -18.96 2.27 -32.84
CA VAL A 558 -17.63 1.66 -32.62
C VAL A 558 -17.74 0.14 -32.49
N LEU A 559 -18.78 -0.36 -31.81
CA LEU A 559 -19.06 -1.79 -31.71
C LEU A 559 -19.46 -2.40 -33.06
N GLU A 560 -20.27 -1.69 -33.85
CA GLU A 560 -20.64 -2.12 -35.21
C GLU A 560 -19.44 -2.12 -36.17
N ALA A 561 -18.58 -1.10 -36.12
CA ALA A 561 -17.37 -1.05 -36.91
C ALA A 561 -16.43 -2.22 -36.55
N LEU A 562 -16.26 -2.51 -35.26
CA LEU A 562 -15.46 -3.63 -34.77
C LEU A 562 -15.97 -4.98 -35.28
N ALA A 563 -17.28 -5.22 -35.20
CA ALA A 563 -17.89 -6.47 -35.64
C ALA A 563 -17.78 -6.67 -37.15
N ARG A 564 -17.92 -5.60 -37.95
CA ARG A 564 -17.75 -5.64 -39.41
C ARG A 564 -16.31 -5.95 -39.80
N GLU A 565 -15.35 -5.31 -39.14
CA GLU A 565 -13.93 -5.52 -39.42
C GLU A 565 -13.44 -6.91 -38.98
N MET A 566 -14.02 -7.49 -37.92
CA MET A 566 -13.79 -8.89 -37.54
C MET A 566 -14.36 -9.87 -38.57
N LEU A 567 -15.53 -9.58 -39.16
CA LEU A 567 -16.11 -10.40 -40.24
C LEU A 567 -15.32 -10.30 -41.56
N GLU A 568 -14.71 -9.14 -41.83
CA GLU A 568 -13.90 -8.91 -43.03
C GLU A 568 -12.53 -9.61 -42.97
N ASN A 569 -11.96 -9.77 -41.77
CA ASN A 569 -10.65 -10.40 -41.58
C ASN A 569 -10.70 -11.90 -41.25
N ALA A 570 -11.88 -12.45 -40.96
CA ALA A 570 -12.04 -13.87 -40.62
C ALA A 570 -11.87 -14.75 -41.88
N THR A 571 -10.81 -15.56 -41.93
CA THR A 571 -10.71 -16.66 -42.90
C THR A 571 -11.84 -17.67 -42.66
N THR A 572 -12.43 -18.21 -43.73
CA THR A 572 -13.67 -19.02 -43.77
C THR A 572 -13.73 -20.28 -42.90
N GLN A 573 -12.69 -20.57 -42.10
CA GLN A 573 -12.61 -21.72 -41.21
C GLN A 573 -12.63 -21.37 -39.70
N ASP A 574 -12.54 -20.10 -39.28
CA ASP A 574 -12.57 -19.76 -37.86
C ASP A 574 -14.00 -19.49 -37.36
N THR A 575 -14.61 -20.53 -36.77
CA THR A 575 -16.03 -20.53 -36.34
C THR A 575 -16.29 -19.63 -35.13
N LEU A 576 -15.27 -19.41 -34.31
CA LEU A 576 -15.37 -18.65 -33.07
C LEU A 576 -15.34 -17.12 -33.33
N GLU A 577 -14.47 -16.63 -34.20
CA GLU A 577 -14.42 -15.20 -34.57
C GLU A 577 -15.73 -14.75 -35.24
N ASN A 578 -16.30 -15.62 -36.09
CA ASN A 578 -17.61 -15.39 -36.70
C ASN A 578 -18.76 -15.39 -35.69
N GLN A 579 -18.73 -16.28 -34.68
CA GLN A 579 -19.71 -16.27 -33.58
C GLN A 579 -19.59 -15.00 -32.73
N ILE A 580 -18.37 -14.61 -32.38
CA ILE A 580 -18.09 -13.40 -31.58
C ILE A 580 -18.56 -12.14 -32.31
N ALA A 581 -18.25 -12.02 -33.60
CA ALA A 581 -18.67 -10.87 -34.39
C ALA A 581 -20.21 -10.77 -34.49
N ARG A 582 -20.91 -11.91 -34.58
CA ARG A 582 -22.38 -11.96 -34.53
C ARG A 582 -22.94 -11.54 -33.17
N ILE A 583 -22.34 -12.01 -32.07
CA ILE A 583 -22.73 -11.61 -30.70
C ILE A 583 -22.52 -10.10 -30.49
N LEU A 584 -21.42 -9.53 -30.97
CA LEU A 584 -21.15 -8.09 -30.92
C LEU A 584 -22.15 -7.29 -31.75
N LEU A 585 -22.53 -7.78 -32.93
CA LEU A 585 -23.59 -7.20 -33.77
C LEU A 585 -24.98 -7.27 -33.11
N GLU A 586 -25.31 -8.37 -32.44
CA GLU A 586 -26.56 -8.49 -31.68
C GLU A 586 -26.59 -7.59 -30.45
N ALA A 587 -25.46 -7.46 -29.73
CA ALA A 587 -25.35 -6.53 -28.60
C ALA A 587 -25.47 -5.06 -29.04
N ALA A 588 -24.86 -4.71 -30.19
CA ALA A 588 -24.99 -3.38 -30.80
C ALA A 588 -26.45 -3.09 -31.22
N LYS A 589 -27.13 -4.08 -31.82
CA LYS A 589 -28.56 -3.99 -32.19
C LYS A 589 -29.49 -3.94 -30.97
N ALA A 590 -29.21 -4.70 -29.92
CA ALA A 590 -29.97 -4.65 -28.68
C ALA A 590 -29.88 -3.29 -27.99
N ASN A 591 -28.72 -2.62 -28.08
CA ASN A 591 -28.51 -1.27 -27.59
C ASN A 591 -29.14 -0.19 -28.49
N SER A 592 -29.19 -0.38 -29.82
CA SER A 592 -29.89 0.54 -30.73
C SER A 592 -31.42 0.46 -30.56
N VAL A 593 -31.98 -0.74 -30.35
CA VAL A 593 -33.42 -0.93 -30.07
C VAL A 593 -33.80 -0.42 -28.67
N ARG A 594 -32.95 -0.59 -27.65
CA ARG A 594 -33.16 0.01 -26.32
C ARG A 594 -33.11 1.54 -26.32
N SER A 595 -32.35 2.16 -27.23
CA SER A 595 -32.29 3.62 -27.36
C SER A 595 -33.59 4.26 -27.88
N LEU A 596 -34.37 3.52 -28.68
CA LEU A 596 -35.67 3.95 -29.20
C LEU A 596 -36.84 3.62 -28.26
N ALA A 597 -36.71 2.58 -27.41
CA ALA A 597 -37.76 2.13 -26.50
C ALA A 597 -37.67 2.70 -25.06
N GLN A 598 -36.60 3.43 -24.70
CA GLN A 598 -36.41 4.00 -23.36
C GLN A 598 -36.15 5.51 -23.40
N SER A 599 -37.17 6.28 -23.79
CA SER A 599 -37.32 7.61 -23.22
C SER A 599 -37.76 7.47 -21.75
N ALA A 600 -36.99 8.11 -20.87
CA ALA A 600 -37.40 8.61 -19.55
C ALA A 600 -37.35 7.72 -18.27
N ALA A 601 -36.71 6.55 -18.16
CA ALA A 601 -36.72 5.88 -16.83
C ALA A 601 -35.59 4.93 -16.39
N ALA A 602 -34.54 4.64 -17.16
CA ALA A 602 -33.50 3.73 -16.67
C ALA A 602 -32.14 3.97 -17.34
N ARG A 603 -31.33 4.86 -16.79
CA ARG A 603 -29.91 4.99 -17.13
C ARG A 603 -29.04 5.03 -15.87
N ARG A 604 -29.12 3.94 -15.10
CA ARG A 604 -28.05 3.46 -14.21
C ARG A 604 -28.09 1.94 -14.21
N GLU A 605 -27.60 1.34 -15.27
CA GLU A 605 -27.18 -0.06 -15.25
C GLU A 605 -25.73 -0.12 -15.73
N LYS A 606 -24.91 -0.86 -15.01
CA LYS A 606 -23.55 -1.24 -15.41
C LYS A 606 -23.63 -1.84 -16.82
N GLU A 607 -23.08 -1.15 -17.82
CA GLU A 607 -23.00 -1.69 -19.17
C GLU A 607 -21.99 -2.84 -19.18
N THR A 608 -22.56 -4.03 -19.37
CA THR A 608 -21.83 -5.27 -19.59
C THR A 608 -21.23 -5.21 -20.99
N LEU A 609 -19.91 -5.12 -21.09
CA LEU A 609 -19.24 -5.04 -22.40
C LEU A 609 -19.14 -6.39 -23.08
N VAL A 610 -19.19 -7.50 -22.33
CA VAL A 610 -19.37 -8.84 -22.87
C VAL A 610 -20.12 -9.69 -21.82
N LYS A 611 -21.39 -10.05 -22.10
CA LYS A 611 -21.92 -11.32 -21.59
C LYS A 611 -21.44 -12.33 -22.60
N VAL A 612 -20.49 -13.19 -22.24
CA VAL A 612 -20.31 -14.44 -22.98
C VAL A 612 -21.45 -15.32 -22.45
N PRO A 613 -22.53 -15.56 -23.21
CA PRO A 613 -23.49 -16.56 -22.78
C PRO A 613 -22.72 -17.88 -22.78
N LEU A 614 -22.90 -18.70 -21.75
CA LEU A 614 -22.68 -20.13 -21.92
C LEU A 614 -23.43 -20.54 -23.20
N ILE A 615 -22.70 -21.09 -24.18
CA ILE A 615 -23.30 -22.19 -24.93
C ILE A 615 -23.66 -23.18 -23.84
N THR A 616 -24.95 -23.45 -23.68
CA THR A 616 -25.45 -24.47 -22.75
C THR A 616 -24.62 -25.72 -22.95
N LEU A 617 -23.94 -26.16 -21.89
CA LEU A 617 -23.33 -27.47 -21.83
C LEU A 617 -24.49 -28.48 -21.79
N GLU A 618 -24.66 -29.23 -22.88
CA GLU A 618 -25.15 -30.61 -22.79
C GLU A 618 -23.97 -31.54 -22.50
#